data_AF-A0A7Y1Z5W1-F1
#
_entry.id   AF-A0A7Y1Z5W1-F1
#
_cell.length_a   1.000
_cell.length_b   1.000
_cell.length_c   1.000
_cell.angle_alpha   90.00
_cell.angle_beta   90.00
_cell.angle_gamma   90.00
#
_symmetry.space_group_name_H-M   'P 1'
#
loop_
_entity.id
_entity.type
_entity.pdbx_description
1 polymer ?
#
loop_
_entity_poly.entity_id
_entity_poly.type
_entity_poly.pdbx_seq_one_letter_code
_entity_poly.pdbx_strand_id
1 'polypeptide(L)'
;MITLEILNSCSNEEAHSYLESCCVSSSWITKMIASRPFSSQSELIEKAASIWYHECSIDDYKEAFTGHPVIGDVDSLREKFTQFKELAGNE
;
A
#
# COMPACT_ATOMS: atom_id res chain seq x y z
N MET A 1 7.10 4.15 -12.19
CA MET A 1 8.10 4.14 -11.11
C MET A 1 8.55 5.57 -10.91
N ILE A 2 8.30 6.16 -9.74
CA ILE A 2 8.72 7.55 -9.45
C ILE A 2 10.17 7.55 -8.98
N THR A 3 10.89 8.66 -9.18
CA THR A 3 12.23 8.85 -8.63
C THR A 3 12.19 9.53 -7.26
N LEU A 4 13.29 9.42 -6.50
CA LEU A 4 13.45 10.11 -5.21
C LEU A 4 13.29 11.63 -5.34
N GLU A 5 13.81 12.20 -6.43
CA GLU A 5 13.72 13.63 -6.73
C GLU A 5 12.26 14.05 -6.93
N ILE A 6 11.50 13.28 -7.71
CA ILE A 6 10.06 13.52 -7.92
C ILE A 6 9.32 13.45 -6.59
N LEU A 7 9.59 12.43 -5.76
CA LEU A 7 8.95 12.29 -4.46
C LEU A 7 9.28 13.45 -3.51
N ASN A 8 10.48 14.00 -3.55
CA ASN A 8 10.89 15.13 -2.70
C ASN A 8 10.30 16.47 -3.16
N SER A 9 10.01 16.61 -4.45
CA SER A 9 9.55 17.89 -5.04
C SER A 9 8.06 17.96 -5.35
N CYS A 10 7.34 16.83 -5.34
CA CYS A 10 5.90 16.81 -5.62
C CYS A 10 5.07 17.33 -4.44
N SER A 11 3.83 17.73 -4.75
CA SER A 11 2.88 18.22 -3.77
C SER A 11 2.57 17.17 -2.70
N ASN A 12 2.11 17.59 -1.52
CA ASN A 12 1.70 16.63 -0.48
C ASN A 12 0.60 15.67 -0.97
N GLU A 13 -0.33 16.15 -1.78
CA GLU A 13 -1.41 15.35 -2.38
C GLU A 13 -0.86 14.28 -3.34
N GLU A 14 0.10 14.66 -4.19
CA GLU A 14 0.74 13.71 -5.12
C GLU A 14 1.57 12.67 -4.37
N ALA A 15 2.36 13.12 -3.38
CA ALA A 15 3.14 12.22 -2.53
C ALA A 15 2.26 11.24 -1.77
N HIS A 16 1.10 11.68 -1.31
CA HIS A 16 0.10 10.82 -0.68
C HIS A 16 -0.34 9.73 -1.65
N SER A 17 -0.77 10.09 -2.85
CA SER A 17 -1.24 9.12 -3.85
C SER A 17 -0.15 8.11 -4.25
N TYR A 18 1.11 8.56 -4.35
CA TYR A 18 2.23 7.65 -4.61
C TYR A 18 2.50 6.69 -3.43
N LEU A 19 2.45 7.16 -2.20
CA LEU A 19 2.71 6.35 -1.01
C LEU A 19 1.54 5.41 -0.66
N GLU A 20 0.30 5.83 -0.92
CA GLU A 20 -0.92 5.04 -0.73
C GLU A 20 -0.90 3.75 -1.56
N SER A 21 -0.30 3.80 -2.76
CA SER A 21 -0.11 2.60 -3.60
C SER A 21 0.80 1.54 -2.97
N CYS A 22 1.58 1.90 -1.95
CA CYS A 22 2.50 1.02 -1.23
C CYS A 22 1.93 0.59 0.13
N CYS A 23 1.32 1.51 0.87
CA CYS A 23 0.75 1.26 2.18
C CYS A 23 -0.46 2.18 2.37
N VAL A 24 -1.62 1.61 2.71
CA VAL A 24 -2.87 2.38 2.89
C VAL A 24 -3.03 2.98 4.30
N SER A 25 -2.02 2.84 5.17
CA SER A 25 -2.05 3.46 6.49
C SER A 25 -1.87 4.97 6.39
N SER A 26 -2.94 5.72 6.69
CA SER A 26 -2.98 7.18 6.59
C SER A 26 -1.94 7.86 7.48
N SER A 27 -1.72 7.30 8.67
CA SER A 27 -0.72 7.78 9.64
C SER A 27 0.71 7.59 9.13
N TRP A 28 1.01 6.41 8.57
CA TRP A 28 2.31 6.13 7.98
C TRP A 28 2.60 7.05 6.79
N ILE A 29 1.64 7.21 5.88
CA ILE A 29 1.77 8.11 4.72
C ILE A 29 2.03 9.54 5.17
N THR A 30 1.24 10.04 6.13
CA THR A 30 1.38 11.42 6.63
C THR A 30 2.76 11.67 7.24
N LYS A 31 3.28 10.72 8.00
CA LYS A 31 4.63 10.80 8.61
C LYS A 31 5.73 10.73 7.56
N MET A 32 5.56 9.91 6.52
CA MET A 32 6.48 9.84 5.39
C MET A 32 6.52 11.16 4.60
N ILE A 33 5.35 11.75 4.32
CA ILE A 33 5.22 13.06 3.66
C ILE A 33 5.94 14.14 4.46
N ALA A 34 5.76 14.14 5.79
CA ALA A 34 6.38 15.10 6.70
C ALA A 34 7.90 14.89 6.88
N SER A 35 8.41 13.70 6.56
CA SER A 35 9.84 13.38 6.66
C SER A 35 10.65 13.79 5.41
N ARG A 36 9.97 14.28 4.36
CA ARG A 36 10.63 14.81 3.17
C ARG A 36 11.33 16.14 3.48
N PRO A 37 12.44 16.47 2.80
CA PRO A 37 13.09 15.69 1.73
C PRO A 37 14.02 14.59 2.26
N PHE A 38 14.17 13.52 1.46
CA PHE A 38 15.11 12.43 1.73
C PHE A 38 16.41 12.59 0.95
N SER A 39 17.55 12.36 1.59
CA SER A 39 18.88 12.53 0.96
C SER A 39 19.25 11.38 0.02
N SER A 40 18.68 10.19 0.22
CA SER A 40 19.01 8.98 -0.54
C SER A 40 17.89 7.94 -0.44
N GLN A 41 17.87 6.98 -1.35
CA GLN A 41 16.91 5.87 -1.30
C GLN A 41 17.05 5.04 -0.02
N SER A 42 18.27 4.84 0.47
CA SER A 42 18.52 4.17 1.76
C SER A 42 17.86 4.92 2.92
N GLU A 43 18.02 6.24 2.99
CA GLU A 43 17.41 7.07 4.04
C GLU A 43 15.87 6.99 4.01
N LEU A 44 15.29 6.98 2.82
CA LEU A 44 13.86 6.78 2.63
C LEU A 44 13.39 5.43 3.18
N ILE A 45 14.11 4.34 2.88
CA ILE A 45 13.77 2.98 3.34
C ILE A 45 13.94 2.86 4.85
N GLU A 46 15.04 3.40 5.40
CA GLU A 46 15.30 3.40 6.83
C GLU A 46 14.24 4.21 7.59
N LYS A 47 13.84 5.37 7.07
CA LYS A 47 12.78 6.18 7.67
C LYS A 47 11.44 5.48 7.59
N ALA A 48 11.10 4.88 6.46
CA ALA A 48 9.90 4.08 6.27
C ALA A 48 9.78 2.94 7.30
N ALA A 49 10.87 2.18 7.48
CA ALA A 49 10.93 1.12 8.47
C ALA A 49 10.83 1.66 9.90
N SER A 50 11.55 2.75 10.20
CA SER A 50 11.52 3.37 11.53
C SER A 50 10.12 3.85 11.90
N ILE A 51 9.42 4.54 10.99
CA ILE A 51 8.04 5.00 11.21
C ILE A 51 7.12 3.80 11.43
N TRP A 52 7.26 2.77 10.59
CA TRP A 52 6.47 1.55 10.73
C TRP A 52 6.66 0.90 12.10
N TYR A 53 7.90 0.60 12.51
CA TYR A 53 8.13 -0.16 13.75
C TYR A 53 7.96 0.66 15.03
N HIS A 54 8.20 1.97 15.00
CA HIS A 54 8.29 2.79 16.23
C HIS A 54 7.15 3.79 16.38
N GLU A 55 6.49 4.20 15.29
CA GLU A 55 5.47 5.24 15.33
C GLU A 55 4.07 4.78 14.91
N CYS A 56 3.96 3.65 14.18
CA CYS A 56 2.66 3.05 13.90
C CYS A 56 2.16 2.24 15.09
N SER A 57 0.88 2.42 15.38
CA SER A 57 0.13 1.68 16.39
C SER A 57 -0.57 0.47 15.78
N ILE A 58 -1.17 -0.36 16.64
CA ILE A 58 -1.95 -1.53 16.22
C ILE A 58 -3.09 -1.16 15.26
N ASP A 59 -3.70 0.01 15.44
CA ASP A 59 -4.76 0.50 14.55
C ASP A 59 -4.22 0.85 13.16
N ASP A 60 -3.05 1.47 13.08
CA ASP A 60 -2.38 1.80 11.82
C ASP A 60 -2.01 0.55 11.02
N TYR A 61 -1.58 -0.51 11.72
CA TYR A 61 -1.34 -1.81 11.09
C TYR A 61 -2.63 -2.42 10.57
N LYS A 62 -3.72 -2.39 11.35
CA LYS A 62 -5.02 -2.92 10.91
C LYS A 62 -5.54 -2.20 9.67
N GLU A 63 -5.43 -0.87 9.64
CA GLU A 63 -5.78 -0.06 8.46
C GLU A 63 -4.94 -0.46 7.25
N ALA A 64 -3.62 -0.64 7.40
CA ALA A 64 -2.78 -1.16 6.32
C ALA A 64 -3.27 -2.53 5.78
N PHE A 65 -3.80 -3.39 6.65
CA PHE A 65 -4.32 -4.70 6.26
C PHE A 65 -5.72 -4.66 5.62
N THR A 66 -6.54 -3.62 5.82
CA THR A 66 -7.87 -3.54 5.18
C THR A 66 -7.78 -3.26 3.68
N GLY A 67 -6.69 -2.67 3.20
CA GLY A 67 -6.44 -2.43 1.78
C GLY A 67 -5.93 -3.65 1.02
N HIS A 68 -5.60 -4.75 1.70
CA HIS A 68 -5.09 -5.96 1.04
C HIS A 68 -6.24 -6.94 0.78
N PRO A 69 -6.32 -7.55 -0.44
CA PRO A 69 -7.25 -8.64 -0.68
C PRO A 69 -6.94 -9.78 0.31
N VAL A 70 -7.97 -10.23 1.03
CA VAL A 70 -7.85 -11.28 2.04
C VAL A 70 -7.25 -12.52 1.38
N ILE A 71 -6.11 -12.99 1.91
CA ILE A 71 -5.55 -14.28 1.49
C ILE A 71 -6.58 -15.35 1.85
N GLY A 72 -7.23 -15.93 0.85
CA GLY A 72 -8.29 -16.92 1.03
C GLY A 72 -9.72 -16.40 0.94
N ASP A 73 -9.95 -15.24 0.29
CA ASP A 73 -11.31 -14.81 -0.08
C ASP A 73 -11.94 -15.82 -1.07
N VAL A 74 -12.63 -16.80 -0.51
CA VAL A 74 -13.32 -17.87 -1.22
C VAL A 74 -14.47 -17.35 -2.08
N ASP A 75 -14.96 -16.14 -1.82
CA ASP A 75 -16.01 -15.49 -2.60
C ASP A 75 -15.45 -14.98 -3.96
N SER A 76 -14.29 -14.31 -3.94
CA SER A 76 -13.55 -13.97 -5.17
C SER A 76 -13.10 -15.19 -5.98
N LEU A 77 -12.86 -16.33 -5.29
CA LEU A 77 -12.63 -17.61 -5.97
C LEU A 77 -13.93 -18.16 -6.56
N ARG A 78 -15.06 -18.12 -5.83
CA ARG A 78 -16.37 -18.63 -6.29
C ARG A 78 -16.91 -17.91 -7.52
N GLU A 79 -16.73 -16.59 -7.63
CA GLU A 79 -17.13 -15.86 -8.83
C GLU A 79 -16.35 -16.34 -10.07
N LYS A 80 -15.03 -16.55 -9.93
CA LYS A 80 -14.20 -17.12 -11.01
C LYS A 80 -14.57 -18.55 -11.37
N PHE A 81 -14.95 -19.41 -10.42
CA PHE A 81 -15.33 -20.79 -10.69
C PHE A 81 -16.75 -20.95 -11.24
N THR A 82 -17.65 -19.98 -11.02
CA THR A 82 -19.01 -20.01 -11.58
C THR A 82 -18.98 -19.84 -13.09
N GLN A 83 -18.09 -18.99 -13.62
CA GLN A 83 -17.85 -18.87 -15.07
C GLN A 83 -17.34 -20.16 -15.74
N PHE A 84 -16.70 -21.07 -15.00
CA PHE A 84 -16.22 -22.34 -15.55
C PHE A 84 -17.29 -23.45 -15.59
N LYS A 85 -18.39 -23.30 -14.86
CA LYS A 85 -19.44 -24.32 -14.84
C LYS A 85 -20.33 -24.29 -16.08
N GLU A 86 -20.43 -23.16 -16.77
CA GLU A 86 -21.23 -23.04 -18.00
C GLU A 86 -20.51 -23.53 -19.27
N LEU A 87 -19.18 -23.72 -19.23
CA LEU A 87 -18.42 -24.22 -20.39
C LEU A 87 -18.28 -25.75 -20.42
N ALA A 88 -18.50 -26.44 -19.28
CA ALA A 88 -18.35 -27.89 -19.15
C ALA A 88 -19.68 -28.66 -19.27
N GLY A 89 -20.68 -28.08 -19.94
CA GLY A 89 -22.02 -28.64 -20.12
C GLY A 89 -22.34 -29.11 -21.55
N ASN A 90 -21.36 -29.19 -22.44
CA ASN A 90 -21.60 -29.62 -23.82
C ASN A 90 -20.56 -30.64 -24.31
N GLU A 91 -20.54 -31.82 -23.67
CA GLU A 91 -20.16 -33.11 -24.27
C GLU A 91 -21.06 -34.22 -23.71
#